data_AF-A0A932NG75-F1
#
_entry.id   AF-A0A932NG75-F1
#
_cell.length_a   1.000
_cell.length_b   1.000
_cell.length_c   1.000
_cell.angle_alpha   90.00
_cell.angle_beta   90.00
_cell.angle_gamma   90.00
#
_symmetry.space_group_name_H-M   'P 1'
#
loop_
_entity.id
_entity.type
_entity.pdbx_description
1 polymer ?
#
loop_
_entity_poly.entity_id
_entity_poly.type
_entity_poly.pdbx_seq_one_letter_code
_entity_poly.pdbx_strand_id
1 'polypeptide(L)'
;LPRALACLGLGVLYVVGNLGLRVAGIAGAWGALRSATDPAQRVAATTAFLGLALPLFVASEGVVWNTIQFGYFGLALLPLWAAPALWARLRQGSSAARICWAVVFAFLALPTTVQTLAWTRFGTVIPKAEVEALAAIKARTKPGSPVLISPFPVPGRVDRGFDGFSPPVYSDESSYVPALCARPSYFSSPLSLAVLRVGDVSRRAEIARLFQTATRAEGDAWLKARGIEAIYQAKPD
;
A
#
# COMPACT_ATOMS: atom_id res chain seq x y z
N LEU A 1 -28.42 -15.27 16.39
CA LEU A 1 -29.00 -13.91 16.34
C LEU A 1 -28.08 -12.81 16.92
N PRO A 2 -27.60 -12.86 18.18
CA PRO A 2 -26.82 -11.76 18.77
C PRO A 2 -25.43 -11.55 18.13
N ARG A 3 -24.76 -12.62 17.69
CA ARG A 3 -23.48 -12.53 16.98
C ARG A 3 -23.60 -11.88 15.60
N ALA A 4 -24.66 -12.19 14.85
CA ALA A 4 -24.89 -11.61 13.53
C ALA A 4 -25.17 -10.10 13.62
N LEU A 5 -25.97 -9.68 14.61
CA LEU A 5 -26.23 -8.26 14.88
C LEU A 5 -24.97 -7.52 15.34
N ALA A 6 -24.12 -8.14 16.16
CA ALA A 6 -22.84 -7.57 16.56
C ALA A 6 -21.88 -7.39 15.37
N CYS A 7 -21.77 -8.39 14.48
CA CYS A 7 -20.97 -8.28 13.25
C CYS A 7 -21.50 -7.19 12.32
N LEU A 8 -22.82 -7.06 12.18
CA LEU A 8 -23.45 -6.00 11.40
C LEU A 8 -23.18 -4.62 12.00
N GLY A 9 -23.33 -4.46 13.32
CA GLY A 9 -23.03 -3.22 14.02
C GLY A 9 -21.57 -2.80 13.89
N LEU A 10 -20.63 -3.74 14.04
CA LEU A 10 -19.20 -3.49 13.84
C LEU A 10 -18.86 -3.17 12.38
N GLY A 11 -19.49 -3.84 11.42
CA GLY A 11 -19.33 -3.54 9.99
C GLY A 11 -19.81 -2.14 9.64
N VAL A 12 -20.97 -1.72 10.17
CA VAL A 12 -21.50 -0.36 9.99
C VAL A 12 -20.58 0.66 10.65
N LEU A 13 -20.11 0.42 11.88
CA LEU A 13 -19.14 1.28 12.56
C LEU A 13 -17.84 1.41 11.76
N TYR A 14 -17.34 0.31 11.20
CA TYR A 14 -16.13 0.31 10.37
C TYR A 14 -16.33 1.12 9.09
N VAL A 15 -17.45 0.90 8.38
CA VAL A 15 -17.75 1.59 7.11
C VAL A 15 -18.02 3.08 7.35
N VAL A 16 -18.88 3.43 8.31
CA VAL A 16 -19.21 4.82 8.64
C VAL A 16 -18.01 5.53 9.26
N GLY A 17 -17.24 4.86 10.12
CA GLY A 17 -16.02 5.40 10.72
C GLY A 17 -14.94 5.70 9.69
N ASN A 18 -14.71 4.81 8.72
CA ASN A 18 -13.73 5.03 7.66
C ASN A 18 -14.20 6.04 6.60
N LEU A 19 -15.49 6.06 6.26
CA LEU A 19 -16.04 7.01 5.30
C LEU A 19 -16.19 8.42 5.90
N GLY A 20 -16.53 8.53 7.18
CA GLY A 20 -16.80 9.80 7.85
C GLY A 20 -17.84 10.63 7.10
N LEU A 21 -17.50 11.89 6.82
CA LEU A 21 -18.36 12.78 6.03
C LEU A 21 -18.61 12.31 4.59
N ARG A 22 -17.81 11.39 4.05
CA ARG A 22 -17.95 10.88 2.68
C ARG A 22 -19.24 10.07 2.47
N VAL A 23 -19.87 9.59 3.54
CA VAL A 23 -21.18 8.94 3.47
C VAL A 23 -22.22 9.87 2.81
N ALA A 24 -22.16 11.17 3.09
CA ALA A 24 -23.05 12.16 2.47
C ALA A 24 -22.87 12.25 0.94
N GLY A 25 -21.68 11.89 0.44
CA GLY A 25 -21.35 11.89 -0.99
C GLY A 25 -21.92 10.71 -1.76
N ILE A 26 -22.32 9.62 -1.10
CA ILE A 26 -22.81 8.40 -1.78
C ILE A 26 -24.10 8.69 -2.55
N ALA A 27 -25.06 9.37 -1.92
CA ALA A 27 -26.34 9.69 -2.56
C ALA A 27 -26.15 10.65 -3.76
N GLY A 28 -25.26 11.65 -3.62
CA GLY A 28 -24.96 12.57 -4.71
C GLY A 28 -24.20 11.91 -5.87
N ALA A 29 -23.25 11.02 -5.58
CA ALA A 29 -22.57 10.22 -6.60
C ALA A 29 -23.54 9.29 -7.32
N TRP A 30 -24.49 8.69 -6.60
CA TRP A 30 -25.54 7.85 -7.18
C TRP A 30 -26.46 8.65 -8.11
N GLY A 31 -26.83 9.87 -7.71
CA GLY A 31 -27.54 10.81 -8.57
C GLY A 31 -26.75 11.12 -9.84
N ALA A 32 -25.46 11.45 -9.71
CA ALA A 32 -24.59 11.71 -10.86
C ALA A 32 -24.48 10.52 -11.81
N LEU A 33 -24.42 9.29 -11.30
CA LEU A 33 -24.41 8.08 -12.14
C LEU A 33 -25.67 7.93 -13.00
N ARG A 34 -26.84 8.31 -12.45
CA ARG A 34 -28.14 8.15 -13.13
C ARG A 34 -28.52 9.32 -14.02
N SER A 35 -28.13 10.54 -13.66
CA SER A 35 -28.70 11.75 -14.26
C SER A 35 -27.69 12.83 -14.61
N ALA A 36 -26.38 12.65 -14.38
CA ALA A 36 -25.43 13.67 -14.81
C ALA A 36 -25.31 13.71 -16.34
N THR A 37 -25.51 14.90 -16.90
CA THR A 37 -25.30 15.18 -18.32
C THR A 37 -23.82 15.25 -18.64
N ASP A 38 -23.02 15.81 -17.73
CA ASP A 38 -21.56 15.91 -17.80
C ASP A 38 -20.89 14.51 -17.76
N PRO A 39 -20.17 14.10 -18.82
CA PRO A 39 -19.41 12.85 -18.85
C PRO A 39 -18.38 12.74 -17.71
N ALA A 40 -17.75 13.85 -17.31
CA ALA A 40 -16.72 13.83 -16.27
C ALA A 40 -17.31 13.40 -14.91
N GLN A 41 -18.50 13.91 -14.58
CA GLN A 41 -19.21 13.52 -13.35
C GLN A 41 -19.61 12.05 -13.36
N ARG A 42 -20.08 11.52 -14.50
CA ARG A 42 -20.42 10.09 -14.64
C ARG A 42 -19.20 9.20 -14.50
N VAL A 43 -18.08 9.57 -15.11
CA VAL A 43 -16.81 8.84 -14.96
C VAL A 43 -16.37 8.86 -13.51
N ALA A 44 -16.33 10.02 -12.87
CA ALA A 44 -15.93 10.13 -11.47
C ALA A 44 -16.84 9.31 -10.55
N ALA A 45 -18.17 9.34 -10.75
CA ALA A 45 -19.11 8.56 -9.96
C ALA A 45 -18.91 7.05 -10.16
N THR A 46 -18.72 6.63 -11.41
CA THR A 46 -18.42 5.23 -11.75
C THR A 46 -17.12 4.77 -11.10
N THR A 47 -16.06 5.56 -11.21
CA THR A 47 -14.77 5.29 -10.56
C THR A 47 -14.91 5.22 -9.04
N ALA A 48 -15.74 6.10 -8.44
CA ALA A 48 -15.96 6.06 -7.00
C ALA A 48 -16.65 4.76 -6.56
N PHE A 49 -17.70 4.34 -7.26
CA PHE A 49 -18.41 3.09 -6.94
C PHE A 49 -17.57 1.86 -7.24
N LEU A 50 -16.87 1.80 -8.37
CA LEU A 50 -15.95 0.71 -8.67
C LEU A 50 -14.80 0.64 -7.66
N GLY A 51 -14.25 1.79 -7.27
CA GLY A 51 -13.20 1.86 -6.25
C GLY A 51 -13.63 1.29 -4.91
N LEU A 52 -14.90 1.46 -4.51
CA LEU A 52 -15.43 0.86 -3.28
C LEU A 52 -15.88 -0.59 -3.44
N ALA A 53 -16.43 -0.95 -4.61
CA ALA A 53 -17.02 -2.26 -4.85
C ALA A 53 -15.98 -3.32 -5.24
N LEU A 54 -15.05 -3.00 -6.15
CA LEU A 54 -14.02 -3.96 -6.63
C LEU A 54 -13.23 -4.60 -5.48
N PRO A 55 -12.79 -3.87 -4.44
CA PRO A 55 -12.14 -4.47 -3.27
C PRO A 55 -12.92 -5.63 -2.64
N LEU A 56 -14.27 -5.58 -2.67
CA LEU A 56 -15.14 -6.57 -2.04
C LEU A 56 -15.24 -7.87 -2.86
N PHE A 57 -14.99 -7.80 -4.17
CA PHE A 57 -15.17 -8.93 -5.09
C PHE A 57 -13.86 -9.46 -5.68
N VAL A 58 -12.82 -8.63 -5.71
CA VAL A 58 -11.52 -8.92 -6.37
C VAL A 58 -10.41 -9.11 -5.34
N ALA A 59 -10.77 -9.46 -4.09
CA ALA A 59 -9.79 -9.86 -3.08
C ALA A 59 -8.98 -11.07 -3.61
N SER A 60 -7.80 -10.77 -4.16
CA SER A 60 -6.90 -11.73 -4.77
C SER A 60 -6.18 -12.45 -3.63
N GLU A 61 -6.03 -13.77 -3.73
CA GLU A 61 -5.24 -14.56 -2.77
C GLU A 61 -3.90 -13.85 -2.48
N GLY A 62 -3.71 -13.40 -1.25
CA GLY A 62 -2.40 -12.97 -0.73
C GLY A 62 -2.04 -11.48 -0.79
N VAL A 63 -2.81 -10.58 -1.41
CA VAL A 63 -2.44 -9.14 -1.45
C VAL A 63 -3.60 -8.24 -1.03
N VAL A 64 -3.88 -8.21 0.28
CA VAL A 64 -4.84 -7.30 0.92
C VAL A 64 -4.55 -5.83 0.58
N TRP A 65 -3.29 -5.52 0.26
CA TRP A 65 -2.88 -4.18 -0.16
C TRP A 65 -3.58 -3.69 -1.44
N ASN A 66 -3.85 -4.58 -2.41
CA ASN A 66 -4.55 -4.21 -3.65
C ASN A 66 -6.00 -3.80 -3.37
N THR A 67 -6.67 -4.49 -2.45
CA THR A 67 -8.01 -4.16 -1.96
C THR A 67 -8.06 -2.73 -1.38
N ILE A 68 -7.04 -2.34 -0.60
CA ILE A 68 -6.95 -1.00 -0.03
C ILE A 68 -6.69 0.05 -1.12
N GLN A 69 -5.79 -0.24 -2.07
CA GLN A 69 -5.41 0.67 -3.15
C GLN A 69 -6.60 1.12 -4.01
N PHE A 70 -7.47 0.18 -4.40
CA PHE A 70 -8.66 0.54 -5.19
C PHE A 70 -9.67 1.35 -4.36
N GLY A 71 -9.78 1.07 -3.06
CA GLY A 71 -10.62 1.81 -2.12
C GLY A 71 -10.33 3.31 -2.09
N TYR A 72 -9.06 3.71 -2.24
CA TYR A 72 -8.67 5.12 -2.23
C TYR A 72 -9.32 5.95 -3.32
N PHE A 73 -9.59 5.39 -4.50
CA PHE A 73 -10.29 6.12 -5.57
C PHE A 73 -11.70 6.52 -5.14
N GLY A 74 -12.43 5.61 -4.48
CA GLY A 74 -13.73 5.90 -3.88
C GLY A 74 -13.66 6.95 -2.79
N LEU A 75 -12.71 6.79 -1.86
CA LEU A 75 -12.52 7.71 -0.75
C LEU A 75 -12.10 9.12 -1.17
N ALA A 76 -11.35 9.25 -2.27
CA ALA A 76 -10.89 10.53 -2.81
C ALA A 76 -11.98 11.28 -3.58
N LEU A 77 -12.86 10.55 -4.29
CA LEU A 77 -13.87 11.15 -5.16
C LEU A 77 -15.18 11.48 -4.44
N LEU A 78 -15.62 10.65 -3.48
CA LEU A 78 -16.86 10.90 -2.73
C LEU A 78 -17.01 12.31 -2.10
N PRO A 79 -15.94 12.95 -1.59
CA PRO A 79 -15.99 14.34 -1.12
C PRO A 79 -16.58 15.34 -2.11
N LEU A 80 -16.43 15.13 -3.43
CA LEU A 80 -16.95 16.02 -4.47
C LEU A 80 -18.48 16.18 -4.40
N TRP A 81 -19.18 15.10 -4.03
CA TRP A 81 -20.63 15.11 -3.87
C TRP A 81 -21.08 15.32 -2.41
N ALA A 82 -20.21 15.03 -1.44
CA ALA A 82 -20.52 15.31 -0.04
C ALA A 82 -20.53 16.82 0.24
N ALA A 83 -19.58 17.57 -0.32
CA ALA A 83 -19.40 18.98 -0.01
C ALA A 83 -20.64 19.86 -0.30
N PRO A 84 -21.33 19.76 -1.46
CA PRO A 84 -22.54 20.55 -1.70
C PRO A 84 -23.68 20.25 -0.72
N ALA A 85 -23.88 18.98 -0.36
CA ALA A 85 -24.93 18.56 0.57
C ALA A 85 -24.66 19.09 1.99
N LEU A 86 -23.40 18.97 2.45
CA LEU A 86 -22.97 19.50 3.74
C LEU A 86 -23.06 21.03 3.77
N TRP A 87 -22.65 21.70 2.68
CA TRP A 87 -22.73 23.15 2.55
C TRP A 87 -24.18 23.66 2.59
N ALA A 88 -25.08 23.02 1.84
CA ALA A 88 -26.50 23.36 1.88
C ALA A 88 -27.04 23.25 3.31
N ARG A 89 -26.64 22.21 4.06
CA ARG A 89 -27.06 22.03 5.45
C ARG A 89 -26.52 23.14 6.38
N LEU A 90 -25.28 23.58 6.18
CA LEU A 90 -24.67 24.67 6.94
C LEU A 90 -25.26 26.05 6.63
N ARG A 91 -25.94 26.22 5.48
CA ARG A 91 -26.62 27.47 5.12
C ARG A 91 -28.09 27.53 5.52
N GLN A 92 -28.67 26.41 5.95
CA GLN A 92 -30.07 26.32 6.33
C GLN A 92 -30.26 26.45 7.86
N GLY A 93 -31.37 27.05 8.26
CA GLY A 93 -31.79 27.13 9.66
C GLY A 93 -31.20 28.31 10.44
N SER A 94 -31.46 28.31 11.75
CA SER A 94 -31.00 29.36 12.66
C SER A 94 -29.47 29.35 12.83
N SER A 95 -28.90 30.44 13.33
CA SER A 95 -27.47 30.53 13.66
C SER A 95 -27.01 29.39 14.60
N ALA A 96 -27.85 29.03 15.58
CA ALA A 96 -27.59 27.91 16.48
C ALA A 96 -27.57 26.56 15.75
N ALA A 97 -28.52 26.31 14.85
CA ALA A 97 -28.55 25.08 14.07
C ALA A 97 -27.31 24.94 13.17
N ARG A 98 -26.85 26.04 12.56
CA ARG A 98 -25.64 26.08 11.73
C ARG A 98 -24.38 25.75 12.53
N ILE A 99 -24.24 26.32 13.72
CA ILE A 99 -23.13 26.01 14.64
C ILE A 99 -23.20 24.53 15.06
N CYS A 100 -24.38 24.03 15.41
CA CYS A 100 -24.56 22.62 15.75
C CYS A 100 -24.11 21.68 14.62
N TRP A 101 -24.53 21.93 13.38
CA TRP A 101 -24.07 21.16 12.22
C TRP A 101 -22.57 21.27 11.97
N ALA A 102 -21.99 22.46 12.13
CA ALA A 102 -20.55 22.64 11.99
C ALA A 102 -19.77 21.80 13.02
N VAL A 103 -20.23 21.78 14.28
CA VAL A 103 -19.64 20.95 15.34
C VAL A 103 -19.78 19.47 15.01
N VAL A 104 -20.97 19.01 14.60
CA VAL A 104 -21.20 17.60 14.20
C VAL A 104 -20.27 17.21 13.05
N PHE A 105 -20.14 18.04 12.03
CA PHE A 105 -19.27 17.74 10.89
C PHE A 105 -17.80 17.73 11.27
N ALA A 106 -17.36 18.63 12.16
CA ALA A 106 -16.01 18.60 12.71
C ALA A 106 -15.76 17.28 13.45
N PHE A 107 -16.66 16.85 14.33
CA PHE A 107 -16.55 15.57 15.04
C PHE A 107 -16.49 14.35 14.11
N LEU A 108 -17.23 14.35 13.00
CA LEU A 108 -17.21 13.26 12.02
C LEU A 108 -15.95 13.27 11.14
N ALA A 109 -15.34 14.44 10.91
CA ALA A 109 -14.11 14.55 10.12
C ALA A 109 -12.85 14.24 10.95
N LEU A 110 -12.82 14.71 12.20
CA LEU A 110 -11.65 14.72 13.08
C LEU A 110 -10.96 13.34 13.20
N PRO A 111 -11.65 12.21 13.44
CA PRO A 111 -10.98 10.92 13.57
C PRO A 111 -10.16 10.57 12.34
N THR A 112 -10.74 10.74 11.14
CA THR A 112 -10.04 10.42 9.88
C THR A 112 -8.90 11.40 9.61
N THR A 113 -9.06 12.67 9.96
CA THR A 113 -8.00 13.69 9.80
C THR A 113 -6.84 13.47 10.77
N VAL A 114 -7.14 13.23 12.05
CA VAL A 114 -6.14 12.94 13.10
C VAL A 114 -5.40 11.66 12.76
N GLN A 115 -6.11 10.61 12.35
CA GLN A 115 -5.49 9.38 11.88
C GLN A 115 -4.55 9.67 10.70
N THR A 116 -5.04 10.35 9.65
CA THR A 116 -4.21 10.68 8.48
C THR A 116 -2.94 11.44 8.87
N LEU A 117 -3.06 12.47 9.71
CA LEU A 117 -1.91 13.24 10.21
C LEU A 117 -0.98 12.41 11.10
N ALA A 118 -1.52 11.50 11.89
CA ALA A 118 -0.72 10.58 12.68
C ALA A 118 -0.01 9.54 11.80
N TRP A 119 -0.49 9.26 10.58
CA TRP A 119 0.15 8.36 9.63
C TRP A 119 1.24 9.02 8.79
N THR A 120 1.19 10.32 8.54
CA THR A 120 2.24 11.01 7.75
C THR A 120 3.61 11.01 8.40
N ARG A 121 3.71 10.70 9.70
CA ARG A 121 4.98 10.51 10.40
C ARG A 121 5.65 9.16 10.09
N PHE A 122 4.94 8.23 9.46
CA PHE A 122 5.44 6.90 9.14
C PHE A 122 5.66 6.75 7.64
N GLY A 123 6.67 5.97 7.28
CA GLY A 123 6.95 5.60 5.90
C GLY A 123 8.25 4.83 5.77
N THR A 124 8.67 4.57 4.53
CA THR A 124 9.94 3.92 4.26
C THR A 124 10.90 4.89 3.59
N VAL A 125 12.10 5.06 4.15
CA VAL A 125 13.15 5.93 3.59
C VAL A 125 14.41 5.13 3.36
N ILE A 126 14.95 5.18 2.15
CA ILE A 126 16.19 4.51 1.78
C ILE A 126 17.37 5.34 2.34
N PRO A 127 18.20 4.80 3.25
CA PRO A 127 19.36 5.51 3.79
C PRO A 127 20.35 5.91 2.69
N LYS A 128 21.04 7.04 2.87
CA LYS A 128 22.04 7.53 1.90
C LYS A 128 23.13 6.50 1.60
N ALA A 129 23.63 5.80 2.63
CA ALA A 129 24.64 4.76 2.48
C ALA A 129 24.15 3.59 1.61
N GLU A 130 22.87 3.25 1.71
CA GLU A 130 22.23 2.21 0.89
C GLU A 130 22.09 2.65 -0.57
N VAL A 131 21.71 3.91 -0.81
CA VAL A 131 21.70 4.51 -2.15
C VAL A 131 23.10 4.50 -2.78
N GLU A 132 24.13 4.87 -2.01
CA GLU A 132 25.54 4.85 -2.47
C GLU A 132 26.02 3.42 -2.77
N ALA A 133 25.64 2.44 -1.95
CA ALA A 133 25.96 1.03 -2.20
C ALA A 133 25.30 0.50 -3.49
N LEU A 134 24.03 0.85 -3.73
CA LEU A 134 23.30 0.48 -4.95
C LEU A 134 23.90 1.17 -6.20
N ALA A 135 24.35 2.41 -6.06
CA ALA A 135 25.09 3.11 -7.12
C ALA A 135 26.44 2.44 -7.40
N ALA A 136 27.14 1.95 -6.37
CA ALA A 136 28.37 1.18 -6.55
C ALA A 136 28.13 -0.14 -7.28
N ILE A 137 27.02 -0.86 -6.98
CA ILE A 137 26.62 -2.06 -7.74
C ILE A 137 26.40 -1.71 -9.21
N LYS A 138 25.67 -0.61 -9.49
CA LYS A 138 25.46 -0.13 -10.87
C LYS A 138 26.76 0.15 -11.60
N ALA A 139 27.76 0.73 -10.93
CA ALA A 139 29.04 1.06 -11.54
C ALA A 139 29.94 -0.16 -11.77
N ARG A 140 29.81 -1.22 -10.95
CA ARG A 140 30.72 -2.38 -10.94
C ARG A 140 30.19 -3.61 -11.71
N THR A 141 28.93 -3.61 -12.09
CA THR A 141 28.28 -4.73 -12.81
C THR A 141 27.93 -4.33 -14.23
N LYS A 142 27.87 -5.29 -15.15
CA LYS A 142 27.47 -5.04 -16.54
C LYS A 142 25.98 -4.74 -16.65
N PRO A 143 25.55 -3.91 -17.62
CA PRO A 143 24.12 -3.78 -17.94
C PRO A 143 23.49 -5.15 -18.20
N GLY A 144 22.32 -5.38 -17.60
CA GLY A 144 21.59 -6.64 -17.75
C GLY A 144 22.05 -7.79 -16.85
N SER A 145 23.20 -7.70 -16.16
CA SER A 145 23.58 -8.75 -15.20
C SER A 145 22.67 -8.68 -13.97
N PRO A 146 22.07 -9.82 -13.56
CA PRO A 146 21.15 -9.83 -12.42
C PRO A 146 21.89 -9.62 -11.09
N VAL A 147 21.24 -8.91 -10.18
CA VAL A 147 21.66 -8.76 -8.79
C VAL A 147 20.91 -9.77 -7.94
N LEU A 148 21.65 -10.54 -7.14
CA LEU A 148 21.06 -11.41 -6.14
C LEU A 148 20.78 -10.60 -4.88
N ILE A 149 19.51 -10.48 -4.53
CA ILE A 149 19.08 -9.89 -3.26
C ILE A 149 19.13 -11.02 -2.23
N SER A 150 19.92 -10.84 -1.16
CA SER A 150 20.02 -11.82 -0.08
C SER A 150 18.61 -12.12 0.48
N PRO A 151 18.27 -13.40 0.70
CA PRO A 151 16.90 -13.83 0.96
C PRO A 151 16.37 -13.29 2.29
N PHE A 152 15.05 -13.05 2.29
CA PHE A 152 14.24 -12.70 3.43
C PHE A 152 13.71 -13.97 4.14
N PRO A 153 13.56 -13.98 5.48
CA PRO A 153 13.93 -12.92 6.41
C PRO A 153 15.41 -13.00 6.81
N VAL A 154 15.99 -11.84 7.09
CA VAL A 154 17.19 -11.77 7.94
C VAL A 154 16.76 -12.31 9.32
N PRO A 155 17.43 -13.32 9.90
CA PRO A 155 17.15 -13.79 11.25
C PRO A 155 17.22 -12.61 12.23
N GLY A 156 16.15 -12.37 13.01
CA GLY A 156 16.05 -11.22 13.92
C GLY A 156 15.14 -10.08 13.46
N ARG A 157 14.34 -10.26 12.39
CA ARG A 157 13.15 -9.42 12.11
C ARG A 157 12.07 -9.66 13.15
N VAL A 158 12.33 -9.24 14.37
CA VAL A 158 11.35 -9.12 15.44
C VAL A 158 10.83 -7.70 15.36
N ASP A 159 9.51 -7.55 15.45
CA ASP A 159 8.72 -6.32 15.54
C ASP A 159 9.44 -5.17 16.28
N ARG A 160 10.38 -4.50 15.60
CA ARG A 160 10.86 -3.20 16.04
C ARG A 160 9.74 -2.25 15.66
N GLY A 161 8.91 -1.90 16.65
CA GLY A 161 7.99 -0.77 16.49
C GLY A 161 8.82 0.45 16.14
N PHE A 162 8.83 0.82 14.86
CA PHE A 162 9.52 2.02 14.41
C PHE A 162 8.64 3.22 14.71
N ASP A 163 9.07 4.05 15.65
CA ASP A 163 8.54 5.40 15.81
C ASP A 163 9.08 6.26 14.66
N GLY A 164 8.39 6.24 13.51
CA GLY A 164 8.68 7.10 12.37
C GLY A 164 8.99 6.36 11.07
N PHE A 165 9.98 6.85 10.31
CA PHE A 165 10.37 6.25 9.04
C PHE A 165 11.30 5.06 9.24
N SER A 166 10.97 3.92 8.64
CA SER A 166 11.76 2.70 8.69
C SER A 166 12.61 2.53 7.43
N PRO A 167 13.88 2.13 7.53
CA PRO A 167 14.64 1.67 6.37
C PRO A 167 13.94 0.50 5.61
N PRO A 168 14.11 0.38 4.28
CA PRO A 168 13.53 -0.70 3.48
C PRO A 168 14.07 -2.07 3.85
N VAL A 169 15.25 -2.14 4.47
CA VAL A 169 15.78 -3.40 5.04
C VAL A 169 14.83 -4.04 6.05
N TYR A 170 13.87 -3.29 6.59
CA TYR A 170 12.85 -3.81 7.50
C TYR A 170 11.49 -4.06 6.84
N SER A 171 11.28 -3.66 5.57
CA SER A 171 10.09 -4.06 4.82
C SER A 171 10.32 -5.41 4.14
N ASP A 172 9.26 -6.13 3.80
CA ASP A 172 9.32 -7.32 2.94
C ASP A 172 9.33 -6.93 1.45
N GLU A 173 9.85 -5.76 1.12
CA GLU A 173 9.84 -5.21 -0.24
C GLU A 173 11.27 -4.95 -0.73
N SER A 174 11.57 -5.38 -1.95
CA SER A 174 12.93 -5.34 -2.51
C SER A 174 13.01 -4.69 -3.88
N SER A 175 11.91 -4.19 -4.43
CA SER A 175 11.81 -3.56 -5.76
C SER A 175 12.63 -2.28 -5.89
N TYR A 176 12.95 -1.60 -4.79
CA TYR A 176 13.83 -0.44 -4.82
C TYR A 176 15.27 -0.80 -5.24
N VAL A 177 15.73 -2.03 -4.98
CA VAL A 177 17.07 -2.50 -5.35
C VAL A 177 17.26 -2.45 -6.86
N PRO A 178 16.48 -3.19 -7.69
CA PRO A 178 16.64 -3.16 -9.14
C PRO A 178 16.36 -1.77 -9.72
N ALA A 179 15.46 -0.99 -9.10
CA ALA A 179 15.17 0.38 -9.52
C ALA A 179 16.39 1.31 -9.36
N LEU A 180 17.06 1.28 -8.20
CA LEU A 180 18.18 2.18 -7.90
C LEU A 180 19.51 1.72 -8.52
N CYS A 181 19.78 0.42 -8.55
CA CYS A 181 21.02 -0.08 -9.16
C CYS A 181 20.90 -0.25 -10.69
N ALA A 182 19.69 -0.10 -11.26
CA ALA A 182 19.41 -0.29 -12.68
C ALA A 182 19.87 -1.66 -13.20
N ARG A 183 19.62 -2.72 -12.43
CA ARG A 183 19.91 -4.12 -12.78
C ARG A 183 18.67 -4.98 -12.50
N PRO A 184 18.42 -6.03 -13.29
CA PRO A 184 17.34 -6.96 -12.97
C PRO A 184 17.62 -7.67 -11.63
N SER A 185 16.59 -7.98 -10.86
CA SER A 185 16.72 -8.84 -9.69
C SER A 185 16.71 -10.30 -10.13
N TYR A 186 17.61 -11.12 -9.59
CA TYR A 186 17.57 -12.59 -9.79
C TYR A 186 16.33 -13.19 -9.11
N PHE A 187 16.02 -12.66 -7.92
CA PHE A 187 14.89 -13.04 -7.10
C PHE A 187 14.37 -11.80 -6.37
N SER A 188 13.05 -11.65 -6.31
CA SER A 188 12.37 -10.51 -5.70
C SER A 188 11.67 -10.92 -4.40
N SER A 189 11.11 -9.95 -3.68
CA SER A 189 10.31 -10.23 -2.49
C SER A 189 9.12 -11.17 -2.78
N PRO A 190 8.67 -11.95 -1.78
CA PRO A 190 7.47 -12.78 -1.92
C PRO A 190 6.24 -11.97 -2.36
N LEU A 191 6.09 -10.74 -1.86
CA LEU A 191 5.00 -9.84 -2.26
C LEU A 191 5.07 -9.53 -3.76
N SER A 192 6.23 -9.14 -4.28
CA SER A 192 6.42 -8.87 -5.70
C SER A 192 6.18 -10.12 -6.56
N LEU A 193 6.67 -11.29 -6.14
CA LEU A 193 6.48 -12.54 -6.87
C LEU A 193 5.01 -12.98 -6.87
N ALA A 194 4.30 -12.80 -5.76
CA ALA A 194 2.86 -13.06 -5.64
C ALA A 194 2.04 -12.15 -6.56
N VAL A 195 2.36 -10.85 -6.60
CA VAL A 195 1.71 -9.89 -7.51
C VAL A 195 1.92 -10.30 -8.98
N LEU A 196 3.13 -10.73 -9.34
CA LEU A 196 3.46 -11.17 -10.70
C LEU A 196 3.00 -12.60 -11.03
N ARG A 197 2.46 -13.34 -10.06
CA ARG A 197 2.09 -14.77 -10.17
C ARG A 197 3.24 -15.64 -10.68
N VAL A 198 4.46 -15.31 -10.27
CA VAL A 198 5.66 -16.09 -10.61
C VAL A 198 5.93 -17.08 -9.49
N GLY A 199 5.96 -18.37 -9.81
CA GLY A 199 6.29 -19.42 -8.84
C GLY A 199 7.70 -19.22 -8.25
N ASP A 200 7.82 -19.28 -6.92
CA ASP A 200 9.01 -18.88 -6.18
C ASP A 200 9.68 -20.03 -5.41
N VAL A 201 8.97 -21.14 -5.20
CA VAL A 201 9.37 -22.23 -4.28
C VAL A 201 10.73 -22.85 -4.62
N SER A 202 10.99 -23.17 -5.89
CA SER A 202 12.26 -23.78 -6.31
C SER A 202 13.44 -22.82 -6.17
N ARG A 203 13.29 -21.56 -6.63
CA ARG A 203 14.33 -20.54 -6.52
C ARG A 203 14.63 -20.16 -5.08
N ARG A 204 13.59 -20.10 -4.23
CA ARG A 204 13.76 -19.83 -2.80
C ARG A 204 14.57 -20.92 -2.12
N ALA A 205 14.32 -22.19 -2.44
CA ALA A 205 15.09 -23.31 -1.92
C ALA A 205 16.55 -23.28 -2.42
N GLU A 206 16.79 -22.96 -3.69
CA GLU A 206 18.14 -22.80 -4.24
C GLU A 206 18.92 -21.69 -3.53
N ILE A 207 18.29 -20.54 -3.33
CA ILE A 207 18.91 -19.39 -2.66
C ILE A 207 19.15 -19.72 -1.18
N ALA A 208 18.20 -20.37 -0.50
CA ALA A 208 18.39 -20.80 0.89
C ALA A 208 19.60 -21.74 1.01
N ARG A 209 19.74 -22.71 0.10
CA ARG A 209 20.91 -23.61 0.05
C ARG A 209 22.22 -22.83 -0.13
N LEU A 210 22.23 -21.85 -1.05
CA LEU A 210 23.40 -21.01 -1.30
C LEU A 210 23.89 -20.29 -0.03
N PHE A 211 22.98 -19.75 0.78
CA PHE A 211 23.34 -18.99 1.98
C PHE A 211 23.56 -19.85 3.24
N GLN A 212 23.01 -21.07 3.29
CA GLN A 212 23.05 -21.91 4.50
C GLN A 212 24.08 -23.03 4.44
N THR A 213 24.26 -23.66 3.29
CA THR A 213 24.99 -24.94 3.21
C THR A 213 26.04 -24.99 2.11
N ALA A 214 26.03 -24.06 1.16
CA ALA A 214 27.02 -24.03 0.10
C ALA A 214 28.40 -23.59 0.62
N THR A 215 29.44 -24.29 0.19
CA THR A 215 30.81 -23.83 0.31
C THR A 215 31.05 -22.62 -0.59
N ARG A 216 32.13 -21.86 -0.33
CA ARG A 216 32.49 -20.71 -1.18
C ARG A 216 32.68 -21.09 -2.65
N ALA A 217 33.32 -22.23 -2.92
CA ALA A 217 33.57 -22.69 -4.29
C ALA A 217 32.26 -23.05 -5.02
N GLU A 218 31.33 -23.71 -4.33
CA GLU A 218 30.00 -24.02 -4.87
C GLU A 218 29.19 -22.74 -5.11
N GLY A 219 29.28 -21.76 -4.20
CA GLY A 219 28.62 -20.47 -4.36
C GLY A 219 29.15 -19.68 -5.54
N ASP A 220 30.47 -19.57 -5.69
CA ASP A 220 31.10 -18.88 -6.82
C ASP A 220 30.72 -19.53 -8.15
N ALA A 221 30.69 -20.87 -8.22
CA ALA A 221 30.24 -21.60 -9.40
C ALA A 221 28.75 -21.34 -9.71
N TRP A 222 27.90 -21.35 -8.68
CA TRP A 222 26.47 -21.11 -8.81
C TRP A 222 26.15 -19.70 -9.33
N LEU A 223 26.84 -18.68 -8.81
CA LEU A 223 26.70 -17.28 -9.21
C LEU A 223 27.14 -17.08 -10.66
N LYS A 224 28.31 -17.62 -11.03
CA LYS A 224 28.84 -17.58 -12.40
C LYS A 224 27.89 -18.24 -13.40
N ALA A 225 27.34 -19.40 -13.05
CA ALA A 225 26.39 -20.13 -13.91
C ALA A 225 25.10 -19.34 -14.20
N ARG A 226 24.74 -18.36 -13.35
CA ARG A 226 23.54 -17.52 -13.47
C ARG A 226 23.85 -16.08 -13.92
N GLY A 227 25.11 -15.78 -14.23
CA GLY A 227 25.55 -14.44 -14.63
C GLY A 227 25.40 -13.38 -13.54
N ILE A 228 25.32 -13.79 -12.28
CA ILE A 228 25.15 -12.87 -11.14
C ILE A 228 26.52 -12.29 -10.78
N GLU A 229 26.67 -10.98 -10.96
CA GLU A 229 27.93 -10.26 -10.71
C GLU A 229 27.94 -9.54 -9.35
N ALA A 230 26.79 -9.42 -8.68
CA ALA A 230 26.69 -8.78 -7.37
C ALA A 230 25.62 -9.42 -6.48
N ILE A 231 25.93 -9.46 -5.18
CA ILE A 231 24.98 -9.78 -4.12
C ILE A 231 24.70 -8.49 -3.36
N TYR A 232 23.43 -8.15 -3.23
CA TYR A 232 22.97 -7.09 -2.35
C TYR A 232 22.52 -7.71 -1.03
N GLN A 233 23.18 -7.31 0.06
CA GLN A 233 22.79 -7.67 1.41
C GLN A 233 22.56 -6.40 2.22
N ALA A 234 21.32 -6.18 2.60
CA ALA A 234 20.98 -5.08 3.47
C ALA A 234 21.45 -5.40 4.89
N LYS A 235 22.16 -4.45 5.52
CA LYS A 235 22.61 -4.57 6.90
C LYS A 235 21.64 -3.79 7.78
N PRO A 236 20.95 -4.44 8.73
CA PRO A 236 20.25 -3.70 9.77
C PRO A 236 21.28 -3.03 10.68
N ASP A 237 21.10 -1.73 10.92
CA ASP A 237 21.85 -0.98 11.94
C ASP A 237 21.53 -1.48 13.36
#